data_AF-B0N3W4-F1
#
_entry.id   AF-B0N3W4-F1
#
_cell.length_a   1.000
_cell.length_b   1.000
_cell.length_c   1.000
_cell.angle_alpha   90.00
_cell.angle_beta   90.00
_cell.angle_gamma   90.00
#
_symmetry.space_group_name_H-M   'P 1'
#
loop_
_entity.id
_entity.type
_entity.pdbx_description
1 polymer ?
#
loop_
_entity_poly.entity_id
_entity_poly.type
_entity_poly.pdbx_seq_one_letter_code
_entity_poly.pdbx_strand_id
1 'polypeptide(L)' 'MKLNKACRCGFSEEEIYKCVNTRLGWYRRSAMNVVNFTISSKVLGIKKRDKLGLVNPLDYYLKSL' A
#
# COMPACT_ATOMS: atom_id res chain seq x y z
N MET A 1 -2.70 10.31 8.31
CA MET A 1 -1.24 10.61 8.36
C MET A 1 -0.32 9.60 9.07
N LYS A 2 -0.80 8.63 9.88
CA LYS A 2 0.09 7.74 10.68
C LYS A 2 1.15 7.00 9.83
N LEU A 3 0.79 6.52 8.64
CA LEU A 3 1.72 5.82 7.73
C LEU A 3 2.80 6.74 7.14
N ASN A 4 2.43 7.96 6.74
CA ASN A 4 3.37 8.98 6.24
C ASN A 4 4.44 9.32 7.29
N LYS A 5 4.03 9.42 8.56
CA LYS A 5 4.95 9.61 9.69
C LYS A 5 5.80 8.36 9.96
N ALA A 6 5.18 7.17 9.98
CA ALA A 6 5.87 5.91 10.24
C ALA A 6 6.95 5.60 9.18
N CYS A 7 6.67 5.92 7.91
CA CYS A 7 7.60 5.74 6.80
C CYS A 7 8.49 6.96 6.54
N ARG A 8 8.36 8.03 7.35
CA ARG A 8 9.11 9.29 7.23
C ARG A 8 9.09 9.90 5.83
N CYS A 9 7.97 9.79 5.11
CA CYS A 9 7.91 10.23 3.71
C CYS A 9 7.72 11.75 3.56
N GLY A 10 7.15 12.43 4.55
CA GLY A 10 7.06 13.90 4.56
C GLY A 10 6.03 14.49 3.60
N PHE A 11 5.12 13.69 3.03
CA PHE A 11 4.11 14.20 2.10
C PHE A 11 3.13 15.17 2.79
N SER A 12 2.76 16.23 2.08
CA SER A 12 1.68 17.11 2.47
C SER A 12 0.33 16.38 2.38
N GLU A 13 -0.68 16.90 3.08
CA GLU A 13 -2.03 16.33 3.00
C GLU A 13 -2.59 16.42 1.59
N GLU A 14 -2.32 17.52 0.88
CA GLU A 14 -2.79 17.75 -0.47
C GLU A 14 -2.19 16.77 -1.49
N GLU A 15 -0.89 16.44 -1.37
CA GLU A 15 -0.25 15.41 -2.21
C GLU A 15 -0.85 14.03 -2.00
N ILE A 16 -1.16 13.68 -0.74
CA ILE A 16 -1.84 12.42 -0.40
C ILE A 16 -3.24 12.40 -1.04
N TYR A 17 -4.02 13.47 -0.91
CA TYR A 17 -5.37 13.56 -1.48
C TYR A 17 -5.35 13.49 -3.02
N LYS A 18 -4.40 14.17 -3.69
CA LYS A 18 -4.23 14.08 -5.16
C LYS A 18 -3.95 12.65 -5.62
N CYS A 19 -3.06 11.94 -4.91
CA CYS A 19 -2.72 10.54 -5.22
C CYS A 19 -3.90 9.58 -4.99
N VAL A 20 -4.71 9.82 -3.95
CA VAL A 20 -5.92 9.01 -3.69
C VAL A 20 -6.99 9.26 -4.77
N ASN A 21 -7.24 10.53 -5.12
CA ASN A 21 -8.27 10.90 -6.09
C ASN A 21 -7.99 10.37 -7.50
N THR A 22 -6.72 10.38 -7.93
CA THR A 22 -6.32 9.80 -9.22
C THR A 22 -6.59 8.29 -9.30
N ARG A 23 -6.54 7.57 -8.18
CA ARG A 23 -6.80 6.13 -8.12
C ARG A 23 -8.26 5.78 -7.79
N LEU A 24 -9.07 6.74 -7.32
CA LEU A 24 -10.47 6.54 -6.89
C LEU A 24 -11.34 5.86 -7.96
N GLY A 25 -11.16 6.22 -9.24
CA GLY A 25 -11.89 5.58 -10.34
C GLY A 25 -11.62 4.08 -10.49
N TRP A 26 -10.39 3.65 -10.22
CA TRP A 26 -10.02 2.23 -10.23
C TRP A 26 -10.59 1.49 -9.01
N TYR A 27 -10.55 2.11 -7.82
CA TYR A 27 -11.15 1.54 -6.61
C TYR A 27 -12.64 1.22 -6.75
N ARG A 28 -13.39 2.16 -7.34
CA ARG A 28 -14.83 1.99 -7.59
C ARG A 28 -15.13 0.82 -8.52
N ARG A 29 -14.26 0.57 -9.50
CA ARG A 29 -14.40 -0.55 -10.44
C ARG A 29 -14.06 -1.90 -9.81
N SER A 30 -13.16 -1.95 -8.83
CA SER A 30 -12.75 -3.19 -8.15
C SER A 30 -13.57 -3.50 -6.87
N ALA A 31 -14.79 -2.98 -6.77
CA ALA A 31 -15.68 -3.12 -5.61
C ALA A 31 -15.02 -2.77 -4.26
N MET A 32 -13.96 -1.94 -4.28
CA MET A 32 -13.13 -1.61 -3.11
C MET A 32 -12.50 -2.81 -2.38
N ASN A 33 -12.60 -4.04 -2.91
CA ASN A 33 -12.19 -5.27 -2.22
C ASN A 33 -10.74 -5.66 -2.57
N VAL A 34 -10.25 -5.30 -3.76
CA VAL A 34 -8.98 -5.78 -4.31
C VAL A 34 -7.89 -4.73 -4.25
N VAL A 35 -7.54 -4.16 -3.09
CA VAL A 35 -6.37 -3.28 -3.08
C VAL A 35 -5.52 -3.36 -1.81
N ASN A 36 -4.90 -4.53 -1.65
CA ASN A 36 -3.61 -4.64 -0.98
C ASN A 36 -2.45 -3.98 -1.78
N PHE A 37 -2.67 -3.49 -2.99
CA PHE A 37 -1.63 -2.87 -3.83
C PHE A 37 -1.37 -1.38 -3.55
N THR A 38 -2.17 -0.74 -2.68
CA THR A 38 -1.97 0.69 -2.37
C THR A 38 -0.74 0.89 -1.49
N ILE A 39 -0.45 -0.10 -0.66
CA ILE A 39 0.68 -0.09 0.24
C ILE A 39 1.83 -0.78 -0.49
N SER A 40 2.95 -0.09 -0.63
CA SER A 40 4.17 -0.65 -1.22
C SER A 40 4.49 -2.02 -0.59
N SER A 41 4.96 -2.99 -1.40
CA SER A 41 5.48 -4.28 -0.89
C SER A 41 6.47 -4.08 0.25
N LYS A 42 7.29 -3.03 0.17
CA LYS A 42 8.25 -2.66 1.22
C LYS A 42 7.58 -2.34 2.55
N VAL A 43 6.42 -1.68 2.52
CA VAL A 43 5.67 -1.30 3.72
C VAL A 43 4.87 -2.49 4.27
N LEU A 44 4.30 -3.33 3.39
CA LEU A 44 3.65 -4.57 3.80
C LEU A 44 4.64 -5.54 4.46
N GLY A 45 5.85 -5.64 3.91
CA GLY A 45 6.91 -6.52 4.40
C GLY A 45 7.59 -6.06 5.69
N ILE A 46 7.20 -4.91 6.28
CA ILE A 46 7.79 -4.44 7.54
C ILE A 46 7.41 -5.41 8.66
N LYS A 47 8.41 -6.13 9.19
CA LYS A 47 8.27 -6.95 10.39
C LYS A 47 8.10 -6.05 11.61
N LYS A 48 7.16 -6.39 12.48
CA LYS A 48 6.93 -5.65 13.73
C LYS A 48 6.93 -6.61 14.91
N ARG A 49 7.97 -6.50 15.75
CA ARG A 49 8.23 -7.43 16.86
C ARG A 49 8.20 -8.87 16.33
N ASP A 50 7.41 -9.75 16.94
CA ASP A 50 7.28 -11.16 16.56
C ASP A 50 6.37 -11.41 15.34
N LYS A 51 5.73 -10.36 14.78
CA LYS A 51 4.88 -10.51 13.60
C LYS A 51 5.71 -10.39 12.32
N LEU A 52 5.64 -11.43 11.50
CA LEU A 52 6.15 -11.41 10.13
C LEU A 52 5.43 -10.32 9.33
N GLY A 53 6.17 -9.66 8.45
CA GLY A 53 5.59 -8.72 7.50
C GLY A 53 4.63 -9.45 6.55
N LEU A 54 3.59 -8.75 6.10
CA LEU A 54 2.69 -9.27 5.09
C LEU A 54 3.45 -9.47 3.78
N VAL A 55 3.32 -10.67 3.22
CA VAL A 55 3.86 -10.99 1.90
C VAL A 55 3.04 -10.22 0.86
N ASN A 56 3.71 -9.51 -0.05
CA ASN A 56 3.00 -8.93 -1.20
C ASN A 56 2.55 -10.09 -2.10
N PRO A 57 1.24 -10.27 -2.35
CA PRO A 57 0.75 -11.36 -3.18
C PRO A 57 1.35 -11.37 -4.59
N LEU A 58 1.65 -10.19 -5.16
CA LEU A 58 2.26 -10.10 -6.48
C LEU A 58 3.67 -10.68 -6.50
N ASP A 59 4.49 -10.40 -5.48
CA ASP A 59 5.84 -11.00 -5.38
C ASP A 59 5.76 -12.52 -5.26
N TYR A 60 4.71 -13.04 -4.60
CA TYR A 60 4.47 -14.48 -4.52
C TYR A 60 4.15 -15.07 -5.90
N TYR A 61 3.24 -14.45 -6.66
CA TYR A 61 2.86 -14.92 -8.00
C TYR A 61 3.96 -14.74 -9.05
N LEU A 62 4.79 -13.70 -8.95
CA LEU A 62 5.89 -13.46 -9.88
C LEU A 62 7.10 -14.38 -9.64
N LYS A 63 7.28 -14.92 -8.42
CA LYS A 63 8.34 -15.90 -8.14
C LYS A 63 8.07 -17.28 -8.72
N SER A 64 6.81 -17.60 -9.01
CA SER A 64 6.41 -18.89 -9.59
C SER A 64 6.48 -18.93 -11.11
N LEU A 65 6.90 -17.83 -11.74
CA LEU A 65 7.11 -17.70 -13.19
C LEU A 65 8.61 -17.82 -13.52
#